data_AF-A0A0F2JE25-F1
#
_entry.id   AF-A0A0F2JE25-F1
#
_cell.length_a   1.000
_cell.length_b   1.000
_cell.length_c   1.000
_cell.angle_alpha   90.00
_cell.angle_beta   90.00
_cell.angle_gamma   90.00
#
_symmetry.space_group_name_H-M   'P 1'
#
loop_
_entity.id
_entity.type
_entity.pdbx_description
1 polymer ?
#
loop_
_entity_poly.entity_id
_entity_poly.type
_entity_poly.pdbx_seq_one_letter_code
_entity_poly.pdbx_strand_id
1 'polypeptide(L)' 'MKFSSPLIVVSDMENSKRFYYEVLGLEVNVDFVANVTLTGGLHYRQKILG' A
#
# COMPACT_ATOMS: atom_id res chain seq x y z
N MET A 1 -1.15 21.13 10.75
CA MET A 1 -1.25 19.84 10.02
C MET A 1 0.13 19.18 10.00
N LYS A 2 0.20 17.86 10.20
CA LYS A 2 1.44 17.08 10.10
C LYS A 2 1.26 16.02 9.01
N PHE A 3 2.15 15.98 8.04
CA PHE A 3 2.20 14.90 7.05
C PHE A 3 2.60 13.60 7.76
N SER A 4 1.86 12.52 7.51
CA SER A 4 2.13 11.21 8.10
C SER A 4 2.85 10.29 7.13
N SER A 5 2.31 10.15 5.92
CA SER A 5 2.71 9.07 5.01
C SER A 5 2.14 9.27 3.61
N PRO A 6 2.91 8.90 2.56
CA PRO A 6 2.43 8.93 1.19
C PRO A 6 1.42 7.80 0.96
N LEU A 7 0.33 8.11 0.24
CA LEU A 7 -0.68 7.15 -0.19
C LEU A 7 -0.65 7.01 -1.71
N ILE A 8 -0.48 5.78 -2.18
CA ILE A 8 -0.40 5.43 -3.59
C ILE A 8 -1.68 4.68 -3.98
N VAL A 9 -2.33 5.12 -5.04
CA VAL A 9 -3.47 4.40 -5.62
C VAL A 9 -2.94 3.31 -6.55
N VAL A 10 -3.36 2.07 -6.33
CA VAL A 10 -2.94 0.91 -7.12
C VAL A 10 -4.14 0.27 -7.82
N SER A 11 -3.90 -0.30 -8.99
CA SER A 11 -4.92 -1.03 -9.77
C SER A 11 -5.11 -2.47 -9.29
N ASP A 12 -4.05 -3.11 -8.83
CA ASP A 12 -4.04 -4.49 -8.34
C ASP A 12 -3.25 -4.55 -7.02
N MET A 13 -3.95 -4.89 -5.94
CA MET A 13 -3.37 -4.89 -4.59
C MET A 13 -2.33 -6.00 -4.41
N GLU A 14 -2.60 -7.21 -4.89
CA GLU A 14 -1.70 -8.36 -4.68
C GLU A 14 -0.41 -8.22 -5.49
N ASN A 15 -0.52 -7.83 -6.76
CA ASN A 15 0.65 -7.56 -7.58
C ASN A 15 1.50 -6.42 -7.01
N SER A 16 0.85 -5.39 -6.44
CA SER A 16 1.57 -4.28 -5.79
C SER A 16 2.29 -4.74 -4.52
N LYS A 17 1.64 -5.51 -3.64
CA LYS A 17 2.29 -6.08 -2.45
C LYS A 17 3.54 -6.88 -2.83
N ARG A 18 3.43 -7.76 -3.83
CA ARG A 18 4.58 -8.54 -4.31
C ARG A 18 5.69 -7.67 -4.87
N PHE A 19 5.38 -6.71 -5.74
CA PHE A 19 6.39 -5.83 -6.33
C PHE A 19 7.21 -5.07 -5.27
N TYR A 20 6.53 -4.47 -4.30
CA TYR A 20 7.22 -3.68 -3.27
C TYR A 20 7.93 -4.53 -2.21
N TYR A 21 7.49 -5.77 -2.01
CA TYR A 21 8.26 -6.74 -1.25
C TYR A 21 9.53 -7.16 -2.00
N GLU A 22 9.43 -7.55 -3.27
CA GLU A 22 10.57 -8.07 -4.04
C GLU A 22 11.62 -7.00 -4.37
N VAL A 23 11.18 -5.79 -4.71
CA VAL A 23 12.09 -4.71 -5.14
C VAL A 23 12.64 -3.92 -3.95
N LEU A 24 11.83 -3.70 -2.92
CA LEU A 24 12.15 -2.79 -1.82
C LEU A 24 12.17 -3.46 -0.44
N GLY A 25 11.84 -4.74 -0.33
CA GLY A 25 11.79 -5.45 0.96
C GLY A 25 10.68 -4.96 1.88
N LEU A 26 9.63 -4.32 1.35
CA LEU A 26 8.55 -3.77 2.17
C LEU A 26 7.50 -4.84 2.47
N GLU A 27 7.19 -5.03 3.75
CA GLU A 27 6.24 -6.02 4.25
C GLU A 27 4.91 -5.38 4.61
N VAL A 28 3.83 -6.16 4.63
CA VAL A 28 2.51 -5.68 5.05
C VAL A 28 2.44 -5.59 6.57
N ASN A 29 2.14 -4.39 7.09
CA ASN A 29 1.86 -4.16 8.51
C ASN A 29 0.38 -4.38 8.84
N VAL A 30 -0.52 -3.82 8.01
CA VAL A 30 -1.98 -3.89 8.20
C VAL A 30 -2.66 -3.97 6.83
N ASP A 31 -3.61 -4.90 6.69
CA ASP A 31 -4.39 -5.11 5.47
C ASP A 31 -5.88 -4.88 5.77
N PHE A 32 -6.46 -3.86 5.15
CA PHE A 32 -7.90 -3.57 5.15
C PHE A 32 -8.45 -3.76 3.73
N VAL A 33 -9.77 -3.98 3.63
CA VAL A 33 -10.48 -4.26 2.36
C VAL A 33 -10.02 -3.41 1.17
N ALA A 34 -9.79 -2.11 1.36
CA ALA A 34 -9.37 -1.21 0.28
C ALA A 34 -8.01 -0.52 0.52
N ASN A 35 -7.40 -0.69 1.69
CA ASN A 35 -6.20 0.03 2.10
C ASN A 35 -5.18 -0.92 2.73
N VAL A 36 -3.91 -0.81 2.33
CA VAL A 36 -2.81 -1.58 2.91
C VAL A 36 -1.74 -0.64 3.43
N THR A 37 -1.19 -0.93 4.60
CA THR A 37 0.00 -0.26 5.14
C THR A 37 1.19 -1.17 5.04
N LEU A 38 2.31 -0.67 4.51
CA LEU A 38 3.58 -1.37 4.49
C LEU A 38 4.56 -0.85 5.53
N THR A 39 5.61 -1.63 5.80
CA THR A 39 6.82 -1.15 6.47
C THR A 39 7.39 0.07 5.75
N GLY A 40 8.10 0.93 6.47
CA GLY A 40 8.60 2.20 5.93
C GLY A 40 7.56 3.31 5.78
N GLY A 41 6.31 3.10 6.21
CA GLY A 41 5.27 4.13 6.28
C GLY A 41 4.58 4.42 4.93
N LEU A 42 4.64 3.47 3.99
CA LEU A 42 3.96 3.56 2.71
C LEU A 42 2.53 3.01 2.80
N HIS A 43 1.57 3.70 2.17
CA HIS A 43 0.18 3.27 2.13
C HIS A 43 -0.31 3.00 0.71
N TYR A 44 -1.05 1.92 0.52
CA TYR A 44 -1.78 1.62 -0.71
C TYR A 44 -3.28 1.82 -0.53
N ARG A 45 -3.91 2.21 -1.63
CA ARG A 45 -5.36 2.20 -1.77
C ARG A 45 -5.73 1.60 -3.12
N GLN A 46 -6.58 0.57 -3.13
CA GLN A 46 -7.16 0.14 -4.40
C GLN A 46 -8.31 1.07 -4.78
N LYS A 47 -8.35 1.47 -6.07
CA LYS A 47 -9.46 2.27 -6.57
C LYS A 47 -10.71 1.40 -6.62
N ILE A 48 -11.69 1.69 -5.75
CA ILE A 48 -13.03 1.14 -5.86
C ILE A 48 -13.77 1.97 -6.91
N LEU A 49 -14.04 1.40 -8.09
CA LEU A 49 -14.95 2.01 -9.04
C LEU A 49 -16.37 1.83 -8.49
N GLY A 50 -16.98 2.95 -8.09
CA GLY A 50 -18.42 3.03 -7.79
C GLY A 50 -19.23 3.23 -9.05
#